data_AF-A0A7K8GM17-F1
#
_entry.id   AF-A0A7K8GM17-F1
#
_cell.length_a   1.000
_cell.length_b   1.000
_cell.length_c   1.000
_cell.angle_alpha   90.00
_cell.angle_beta   90.00
_cell.angle_gamma   90.00
#
_symmetry.space_group_name_H-M   'P 1'
#
loop_
_entity.id
_entity.type
_entity.pdbx_description
1 polymer ?
#
loop_
_entity_poly.entity_id
_entity_poly.type
_entity_poly.pdbx_seq_one_letter_code
_entity_poly.pdbx_strand_id
1 'polypeptide(L)'
;PHTGQLALYLLGLRATCPPHSPPRSLVTWLKYYLEEDWTGSRRHGHPLTSHYQYGLGVLALCVHHKRVREEVIRRLLAAQHHGRLGHSGNAVDTEAVAALAFTCLERRRLVGTELAAELRAAAHGASRNMAEAQGSDGIIGNIYSTPWALQVFLATGTCQTEPAFGRAMAALLENLDAFGTAATMAQVLPVLHGRSYLDIASMHCREEPDTLTPMDMEPPAEVPGNKTVQLVVECPLPWCYELRLYDRPVAVPAAASLLDVLQAAAELEPHGFKFHTQDTPQGPFLTQVLGLEARQEKRNYWQLLTAPNTPLQMGLADYRPQDGETLILRLSEW
;
A
#
# COMPACT_ATOMS: atom_id res chain seq x y z
N PRO A 1 -15.69 0.51 0.96
CA PRO A 1 -14.30 0.43 1.46
C PRO A 1 -13.92 1.65 2.33
N HIS A 2 -14.38 1.67 3.59
CA HIS A 2 -14.17 2.80 4.51
C HIS A 2 -13.14 2.52 5.62
N THR A 3 -12.77 1.25 5.86
CA THR A 3 -11.87 0.85 6.95
C THR A 3 -10.49 1.50 6.85
N GLY A 4 -9.82 1.39 5.69
CA GLY A 4 -8.47 1.91 5.50
C GLY A 4 -8.39 3.44 5.60
N GLN A 5 -9.30 4.16 4.92
CA GLN A 5 -9.33 5.63 4.94
C GLN A 5 -9.64 6.17 6.34
N LEU A 6 -10.62 5.59 7.04
CA LEU A 6 -10.95 5.98 8.41
C LEU A 6 -9.79 5.68 9.38
N ALA A 7 -9.08 4.56 9.17
CA ALA A 7 -7.90 4.23 9.95
C ALA A 7 -6.77 5.25 9.72
N LEU A 8 -6.44 5.59 8.47
CA LEU A 8 -5.45 6.63 8.15
C LEU A 8 -5.84 7.99 8.74
N TYR A 9 -7.11 8.38 8.64
CA TYR A 9 -7.62 9.59 9.27
C TYR A 9 -7.38 9.60 10.78
N LEU A 10 -7.67 8.48 11.47
CA LEU A 10 -7.43 8.38 12.91
C LEU A 10 -5.93 8.39 13.25
N LEU A 11 -5.07 7.76 12.45
CA LEU A 11 -3.61 7.86 12.63
C LEU A 11 -3.14 9.31 12.48
N GLY A 12 -3.56 10.00 11.42
CA GLY A 12 -3.26 11.42 11.20
C GLY A 12 -3.78 12.31 12.34
N LEU A 13 -5.01 12.07 12.80
CA LEU A 13 -5.58 12.76 13.95
C LEU A 13 -4.77 12.50 15.23
N ARG A 14 -4.20 11.30 15.44
CA ARG A 14 -3.31 11.08 16.59
C ARG A 14 -2.00 11.85 16.45
N ALA A 15 -1.52 12.01 15.22
CA ALA A 15 -0.28 12.72 14.91
C ALA A 15 -0.38 14.25 15.12
N THR A 16 -1.59 14.82 15.21
CA THR A 16 -1.77 16.25 15.55
C THR A 16 -1.82 16.53 17.06
N CYS A 17 -1.58 15.51 17.90
CA CYS A 17 -1.70 15.57 19.36
C CYS A 17 -2.93 16.33 19.86
N PRO A 18 -4.14 15.93 19.42
CA PRO A 18 -5.35 16.66 19.71
C PRO A 18 -5.56 16.74 21.23
N PRO A 19 -6.07 17.88 21.74
CA PRO A 19 -6.31 18.06 23.17
C PRO A 19 -7.38 17.10 23.72
N HIS A 20 -8.18 16.51 22.83
CA HIS A 20 -9.27 15.61 23.17
C HIS A 20 -9.16 14.27 22.46
N SER A 21 -9.80 13.24 23.06
CA SER A 21 -10.00 11.95 22.41
C SER A 21 -10.70 12.11 21.07
N PRO A 22 -10.44 11.23 20.08
CA PRO A 22 -11.14 11.27 18.80
C PRO A 22 -12.66 11.20 19.01
N PRO A 23 -13.47 11.80 18.12
CA PRO A 23 -14.93 11.70 18.19
C PRO A 23 -15.36 10.25 18.39
N ARG A 24 -16.17 9.98 19.43
CA ARG A 24 -16.60 8.61 19.78
C ARG A 24 -17.24 7.89 18.59
N SER A 25 -17.96 8.63 17.74
CA SER A 25 -18.57 8.13 16.51
C SER A 25 -17.56 7.47 15.57
N LEU A 26 -16.40 8.08 15.33
CA LEU A 26 -15.38 7.57 14.41
C LEU A 26 -14.75 6.26 14.91
N VAL A 27 -14.49 6.17 16.22
CA VAL A 27 -14.00 4.94 16.85
C VAL A 27 -15.04 3.82 16.73
N THR A 28 -16.32 4.14 16.96
CA THR A 28 -17.42 3.18 16.83
C THR A 28 -17.55 2.69 15.39
N TRP A 29 -17.49 3.59 14.41
CA TRP A 29 -17.53 3.24 12.99
C TRP A 29 -16.36 2.35 12.57
N LEU A 30 -15.13 2.65 13.01
CA LEU A 30 -13.98 1.81 12.67
C LEU A 30 -14.11 0.39 13.26
N LYS A 31 -14.61 0.27 14.50
CA LYS A 31 -14.90 -1.04 15.11
C LYS A 31 -15.97 -1.80 14.34
N TYR A 32 -17.05 -1.11 13.97
CA TYR A 32 -18.13 -1.69 13.16
C TYR A 32 -17.59 -2.21 11.83
N TYR A 33 -16.81 -1.41 11.10
CA TYR A 33 -16.23 -1.84 9.83
C TYR A 33 -15.25 -3.00 9.98
N LEU A 34 -14.42 -3.06 11.02
CA LEU A 34 -13.55 -4.23 11.27
C LEU A 34 -14.36 -5.51 11.56
N GLU A 35 -15.50 -5.38 12.21
CA GLU A 35 -16.40 -6.51 12.42
C GLU A 35 -17.05 -6.94 11.10
N GLU A 36 -17.64 -6.02 10.33
CA GLU A 36 -18.26 -6.32 9.04
C GLU A 36 -17.27 -6.91 8.03
N ASP A 37 -16.09 -6.31 7.91
CA ASP A 37 -15.02 -6.72 6.99
C ASP A 37 -14.66 -8.19 7.17
N TRP A 38 -14.74 -8.70 8.41
CA TRP A 38 -14.55 -10.10 8.70
C TRP A 38 -15.85 -10.93 8.75
N THR A 39 -16.99 -10.36 9.11
CA THR A 39 -18.23 -11.16 9.16
C THR A 39 -18.64 -11.58 7.73
N GLY A 40 -18.41 -10.70 6.75
CA GLY A 40 -18.43 -11.07 5.33
C GLY A 40 -17.38 -12.13 4.98
N SER A 41 -16.17 -12.02 5.55
CA SER A 41 -15.07 -12.99 5.37
C SER A 41 -15.39 -14.42 5.80
N ARG A 42 -16.19 -14.67 6.84
CA ARG A 42 -16.49 -16.05 7.29
C ARG A 42 -17.04 -16.95 6.19
N ARG A 43 -17.66 -16.38 5.15
CA ARG A 43 -18.16 -17.08 3.97
C ARG A 43 -17.08 -17.30 2.89
N HIS A 44 -16.00 -16.52 2.89
CA HIS A 44 -15.02 -16.43 1.80
C HIS A 44 -13.55 -16.72 2.22
N GLY A 45 -13.23 -16.70 3.51
CA GLY A 45 -11.89 -17.00 4.06
C GLY A 45 -10.89 -15.83 4.09
N HIS A 46 -11.30 -14.59 3.74
CA HIS A 46 -10.48 -13.37 3.71
C HIS A 46 -11.33 -12.10 3.95
N PRO A 47 -10.78 -10.96 4.42
CA PRO A 47 -11.56 -9.72 4.61
C PRO A 47 -12.23 -9.24 3.32
N LEU A 48 -13.33 -8.48 3.44
CA LEU A 48 -13.98 -7.81 2.30
C LEU A 48 -13.05 -6.78 1.64
N THR A 49 -12.17 -6.17 2.44
CA THR A 49 -11.14 -5.24 1.98
C THR A 49 -9.82 -5.95 1.66
N SER A 50 -8.83 -5.85 2.54
CA SER A 50 -7.56 -6.57 2.51
C SER A 50 -7.03 -6.70 3.94
N HIS A 51 -6.13 -7.66 4.17
CA HIS A 51 -5.48 -7.79 5.49
C HIS A 51 -4.68 -6.53 5.85
N TYR A 52 -4.20 -5.78 4.86
CA TYR A 52 -3.53 -4.49 5.07
C TYR A 52 -4.49 -3.47 5.71
N GLN A 53 -5.68 -3.25 5.13
CA GLN A 53 -6.66 -2.32 5.69
C GLN A 53 -7.21 -2.79 7.05
N TYR A 54 -7.36 -4.11 7.21
CA TYR A 54 -7.77 -4.71 8.47
C TYR A 54 -6.73 -4.46 9.58
N GLY A 55 -5.46 -4.74 9.31
CA GLY A 55 -4.35 -4.46 10.22
C GLY A 55 -4.22 -2.98 10.54
N LEU A 56 -4.43 -2.11 9.54
CA LEU A 56 -4.39 -0.65 9.72
C LEU A 56 -5.49 -0.18 10.67
N GLY A 57 -6.69 -0.74 10.58
CA GLY A 57 -7.78 -0.46 11.51
C GLY A 57 -7.46 -0.89 12.95
N VAL A 58 -6.84 -2.06 13.12
CA VAL A 58 -6.38 -2.54 14.45
C VAL A 58 -5.31 -1.61 15.02
N LEU A 59 -4.32 -1.22 14.20
CA LEU A 59 -3.27 -0.28 14.57
C LEU A 59 -3.86 1.07 14.98
N ALA A 60 -4.76 1.65 14.18
CA ALA A 60 -5.42 2.92 14.45
C ALA A 60 -6.20 2.90 15.78
N LEU A 61 -6.94 1.83 16.07
CA LEU A 61 -7.61 1.69 17.36
C LEU A 61 -6.61 1.61 18.52
N CYS A 62 -5.53 0.87 18.33
CA CYS A 62 -4.51 0.70 19.36
C CYS A 62 -3.77 2.00 19.72
N VAL A 63 -3.35 2.81 18.73
CA VAL A 63 -2.63 4.08 19.01
C VAL A 63 -3.49 5.07 19.79
N HIS A 64 -4.82 4.97 19.65
CA HIS A 64 -5.84 5.73 20.40
C HIS A 64 -6.23 5.09 21.74
N HIS A 65 -5.50 4.05 22.17
CA HIS A 65 -5.75 3.31 23.40
C HIS A 65 -7.17 2.72 23.46
N LYS A 66 -7.69 2.25 22.32
CA LYS A 66 -9.00 1.61 22.23
C LYS A 66 -8.83 0.10 22.11
N ARG A 67 -9.50 -0.63 23.00
CA ARG A 67 -9.54 -2.10 22.94
C ARG A 67 -10.24 -2.56 21.67
N VAL A 68 -9.68 -3.60 21.08
CA VAL A 68 -10.23 -4.37 19.96
C VAL A 68 -10.70 -5.70 20.51
N ARG A 69 -11.79 -6.27 19.96
CA ARG A 69 -12.26 -7.60 20.38
C ARG A 69 -11.15 -8.63 20.11
N GLU A 70 -10.94 -9.54 21.04
CA GLU A 70 -9.88 -10.57 20.91
C GLU A 70 -10.04 -11.41 19.64
N GLU A 71 -11.28 -11.74 19.25
CA GLU A 71 -11.55 -12.49 18.03
C GLU A 71 -11.01 -11.79 16.79
N VAL A 72 -11.19 -10.46 16.68
CA VAL A 72 -10.66 -9.62 15.58
C VAL A 72 -9.13 -9.72 15.51
N ILE A 73 -8.46 -9.74 16.66
CA ILE A 73 -7.00 -9.85 16.75
C ILE A 73 -6.53 -11.25 16.33
N ARG A 74 -7.17 -12.31 16.87
CA ARG A 74 -6.82 -13.70 16.55
C ARG A 74 -7.02 -14.04 15.08
N ARG A 75 -7.98 -13.40 14.41
CA ARG A 75 -8.22 -13.54 12.96
C ARG A 75 -7.03 -13.02 12.13
N LEU A 76 -6.52 -11.83 12.46
CA LEU A 76 -5.32 -11.28 11.81
C LEU A 76 -4.08 -12.13 12.12
N LEU A 77 -3.94 -12.60 13.36
CA LEU A 77 -2.85 -13.48 13.77
C LEU A 77 -2.85 -14.81 13.01
N ALA A 78 -4.02 -15.44 12.85
CA ALA A 78 -4.16 -16.66 12.06
C ALA A 78 -3.83 -16.45 10.59
N ALA A 79 -4.21 -15.30 10.00
CA ALA A 79 -3.86 -14.97 8.63
C ALA A 79 -2.34 -14.83 8.44
N GLN A 80 -1.63 -14.24 9.41
CA GLN A 80 -0.17 -14.16 9.40
C GLN A 80 0.47 -15.54 9.52
N HIS A 81 0.05 -16.36 10.49
CA HIS A 81 0.63 -17.70 10.69
C HIS A 81 0.46 -18.63 9.48
N HIS A 82 -0.66 -18.51 8.78
CA HIS A 82 -0.93 -19.34 7.60
C HIS A 82 -0.35 -18.75 6.31
N GLY A 83 0.40 -17.65 6.35
CA GLY A 83 0.96 -17.00 5.17
C GLY A 83 -0.11 -16.47 4.21
N ARG A 84 -1.30 -16.11 4.72
CA ARG A 84 -2.46 -15.68 3.92
C ARG A 84 -2.61 -14.17 3.80
N LEU A 85 -1.55 -13.42 4.13
CA LEU A 85 -1.60 -11.96 4.15
C LEU A 85 -1.55 -11.32 2.76
N GLY A 86 -0.89 -11.96 1.79
CA GLY A 86 -0.73 -11.40 0.44
C GLY A 86 -1.20 -12.34 -0.67
N HIS A 87 -1.29 -11.79 -1.87
CA HIS A 87 -1.40 -12.52 -3.12
C HIS A 87 -0.12 -12.32 -3.94
N SER A 88 0.30 -13.34 -4.71
CA SER A 88 1.40 -13.27 -5.68
C SER A 88 2.74 -12.69 -5.15
N GLY A 89 3.15 -13.02 -3.92
CA GLY A 89 4.51 -12.75 -3.42
C GLY A 89 4.78 -11.36 -2.82
N ASN A 90 3.89 -10.38 -2.96
CA ASN A 90 4.04 -9.05 -2.33
C ASN A 90 3.22 -8.94 -1.04
N ALA A 91 3.72 -9.56 0.04
CA ALA A 91 3.09 -9.55 1.36
C ALA A 91 3.74 -8.59 2.37
N VAL A 92 4.92 -8.02 2.05
CA VAL A 92 5.74 -7.24 2.99
C VAL A 92 4.96 -6.09 3.62
N ASP A 93 4.25 -5.28 2.83
CA ASP A 93 3.46 -4.14 3.32
C ASP A 93 2.37 -4.60 4.30
N THR A 94 1.70 -5.71 3.97
CA THR A 94 0.61 -6.25 4.78
C THR A 94 1.12 -6.88 6.08
N GLU A 95 2.21 -7.64 5.99
CA GLU A 95 2.88 -8.23 7.14
C GLU A 95 3.44 -7.14 8.07
N ALA A 96 3.97 -6.05 7.51
CA ALA A 96 4.46 -4.92 8.29
C ALA A 96 3.35 -4.23 9.08
N VAL A 97 2.23 -3.92 8.43
CA VAL A 97 1.08 -3.32 9.13
C VAL A 97 0.53 -4.24 10.22
N ALA A 98 0.48 -5.56 9.98
CA ALA A 98 0.09 -6.53 11.00
C ALA A 98 1.07 -6.56 12.18
N ALA A 99 2.39 -6.60 11.91
CA ALA A 99 3.42 -6.58 12.94
C ALA A 99 3.43 -5.29 13.77
N LEU A 100 3.18 -4.14 13.14
CA LEU A 100 2.99 -2.86 13.82
C LEU A 100 1.76 -2.90 14.73
N ALA A 101 0.63 -3.43 14.26
CA ALA A 101 -0.58 -3.57 15.05
C ALA A 101 -0.37 -4.49 16.29
N PHE A 102 0.28 -5.63 16.10
CA PHE A 102 0.60 -6.57 17.17
C PHE A 102 1.53 -5.97 18.23
N THR A 103 2.59 -5.32 17.77
CA THR A 103 3.52 -4.58 18.64
C THR A 103 2.79 -3.49 19.43
N CYS A 104 1.83 -2.80 18.81
CA CYS A 104 1.04 -1.79 19.48
C CYS A 104 0.22 -2.39 20.63
N LEU A 105 -0.56 -3.43 20.33
CA LEU A 105 -1.48 -4.07 21.27
C LEU A 105 -0.75 -4.62 22.50
N GLU A 106 0.42 -5.21 22.27
CA GLU A 106 1.32 -5.71 23.32
C GLU A 106 1.84 -4.57 24.19
N ARG A 107 2.51 -3.56 23.61
CA ARG A 107 3.12 -2.44 24.35
C ARG A 107 2.11 -1.62 25.14
N ARG A 108 0.91 -1.42 24.57
CA ARG A 108 -0.18 -0.67 25.20
C ARG A 108 -1.00 -1.49 26.18
N ARG A 109 -0.67 -2.78 26.38
CA ARG A 109 -1.34 -3.70 27.32
C ARG A 109 -2.86 -3.75 27.09
N LEU A 110 -3.26 -3.80 25.80
CA LEU A 110 -4.67 -3.80 25.40
C LEU A 110 -5.26 -5.22 25.27
N VAL A 111 -4.46 -6.24 25.52
CA VAL A 111 -4.80 -7.68 25.46
C VAL A 111 -4.32 -8.41 26.72
N GLY A 112 -4.80 -9.64 26.95
CA GLY A 112 -4.34 -10.52 28.02
C GLY A 112 -2.88 -10.95 27.85
N THR A 113 -2.25 -11.43 28.92
CA THR A 113 -0.80 -11.76 28.97
C THR A 113 -0.38 -12.87 28.01
N GLU A 114 -1.22 -13.90 27.86
CA GLU A 114 -0.99 -15.01 26.93
C GLU A 114 -0.99 -14.52 25.48
N LEU A 115 -2.07 -13.85 25.07
CA LEU A 115 -2.17 -13.26 23.73
C LEU A 115 -1.05 -12.23 23.48
N ALA A 116 -0.67 -11.44 24.48
CA ALA A 116 0.45 -10.50 24.35
C ALA A 116 1.77 -11.20 24.00
N ALA A 117 2.03 -12.39 24.55
CA ALA A 117 3.20 -13.19 24.22
C ALA A 117 3.13 -13.75 22.79
N GLU A 118 1.96 -14.23 22.36
CA GLU A 118 1.72 -14.67 20.98
C GLU A 118 1.97 -13.53 19.97
N LEU A 119 1.39 -12.35 20.23
CA LEU A 119 1.55 -11.16 19.38
C LEU A 119 3.00 -10.70 19.28
N ARG A 120 3.74 -10.73 20.40
CA ARG A 120 5.16 -10.40 20.42
C ARG A 120 5.96 -11.37 19.54
N ALA A 121 5.70 -12.67 19.69
CA ALA A 121 6.38 -13.70 18.89
C ALA A 121 6.09 -13.53 17.39
N ALA A 122 4.83 -13.24 17.03
CA ALA A 122 4.43 -12.99 15.65
C ALA A 122 5.09 -11.74 15.06
N ALA A 123 5.16 -10.63 15.81
CA ALA A 123 5.82 -9.41 15.34
C ALA A 123 7.33 -9.60 15.12
N HIS A 124 8.03 -10.31 16.02
CA HIS A 124 9.44 -10.64 15.80
C HIS A 124 9.64 -11.66 14.67
N GLY A 125 8.68 -12.57 14.46
CA GLY A 125 8.66 -13.45 13.29
C GLY A 125 8.61 -12.66 11.99
N ALA A 126 7.67 -11.70 11.88
CA ALA A 126 7.58 -10.81 10.73
C ALA A 126 8.87 -10.00 10.50
N SER A 127 9.48 -9.48 11.56
CA SER A 127 10.78 -8.79 11.46
C SER A 127 11.86 -9.68 10.84
N ARG A 128 11.93 -10.97 11.20
CA ARG A 128 12.90 -11.91 10.60
C ARG A 128 12.55 -12.22 9.15
N ASN A 129 11.27 -12.48 8.85
CA ASN A 129 10.81 -12.74 7.48
C ASN A 129 11.18 -11.58 6.54
N MET A 130 11.05 -10.33 6.99
CA MET A 130 11.46 -9.15 6.22
C MET A 130 12.98 -9.07 6.00
N ALA A 131 13.78 -9.44 7.01
CA ALA A 131 15.23 -9.51 6.85
C ALA A 131 15.64 -10.62 5.87
N GLU A 132 14.96 -11.75 5.88
CA GLU A 132 15.16 -12.87 4.95
C GLU A 132 14.68 -12.54 3.52
N ALA A 133 13.66 -11.70 3.38
CA ALA A 133 13.15 -11.22 2.10
C ALA A 133 14.01 -10.10 1.47
N GLN A 134 15.10 -9.69 2.13
CA GLN A 134 15.99 -8.65 1.60
C GLN A 134 16.78 -9.17 0.38
N GLY A 135 16.67 -8.43 -0.73
CA GLY A 135 17.47 -8.65 -1.94
C GLY A 135 18.95 -8.31 -1.74
N SER A 136 19.78 -8.71 -2.68
CA SER A 136 21.22 -8.38 -2.67
C SER A 136 21.51 -6.87 -2.80
N ASP A 137 20.54 -6.12 -3.33
CA ASP A 137 20.50 -4.66 -3.44
C ASP A 137 20.07 -3.97 -2.13
N GLY A 138 19.75 -4.73 -1.08
CA GLY A 138 19.28 -4.19 0.20
C GLY A 138 17.78 -3.89 0.24
N ILE A 139 17.06 -4.00 -0.87
CA ILE A 139 15.62 -3.75 -0.97
C ILE A 139 14.84 -4.90 -0.33
N ILE A 140 13.78 -4.60 0.42
CA ILE A 140 12.92 -5.60 1.05
C ILE A 140 11.58 -5.64 0.32
N GLY A 141 11.35 -6.72 -0.44
CA GLY A 141 10.21 -6.83 -1.35
C GLY A 141 10.41 -5.96 -2.60
N ASN A 142 10.01 -4.69 -2.53
CA ASN A 142 10.31 -3.67 -3.53
C ASN A 142 10.66 -2.35 -2.83
N ILE A 143 11.05 -1.34 -3.60
CA ILE A 143 11.48 -0.06 -3.02
C ILE A 143 10.38 0.59 -2.17
N TYR A 144 9.10 0.50 -2.57
CA TYR A 144 7.97 1.05 -1.84
C TYR A 144 7.57 0.24 -0.59
N SER A 145 7.86 -1.06 -0.55
CA SER A 145 7.65 -1.91 0.62
C SER A 145 8.78 -1.77 1.66
N THR A 146 9.96 -1.29 1.25
CA THR A 146 11.15 -1.18 2.11
C THR A 146 10.94 -0.26 3.32
N PRO A 147 10.31 0.94 3.20
CA PRO A 147 9.96 1.78 4.35
C PRO A 147 9.09 1.06 5.39
N TRP A 148 8.16 0.21 4.96
CA TRP A 148 7.32 -0.56 5.88
C TRP A 148 8.13 -1.55 6.72
N ALA A 149 9.07 -2.25 6.10
CA ALA A 149 9.99 -3.14 6.82
C ALA A 149 10.87 -2.37 7.81
N LEU A 150 11.39 -1.21 7.41
CA LEU A 150 12.18 -0.34 8.29
C LEU A 150 11.37 0.13 9.51
N GLN A 151 10.09 0.48 9.34
CA GLN A 151 9.20 0.78 10.46
C GLN A 151 9.05 -0.41 11.41
N VAL A 152 8.99 -1.66 10.92
CA VAL A 152 8.90 -2.86 11.75
C VAL A 152 10.19 -3.09 12.54
N PHE A 153 11.36 -2.88 11.95
CA PHE A 153 12.63 -3.00 12.68
C PHE A 153 12.73 -1.97 13.81
N LEU A 154 12.32 -0.72 13.56
CA LEU A 154 12.23 0.33 14.59
C LEU A 154 11.21 -0.05 15.68
N ALA A 155 10.03 -0.50 15.25
CA ALA A 155 8.94 -0.90 16.11
C ALA A 155 9.28 -2.05 17.04
N THR A 156 9.96 -3.08 16.53
CA THR A 156 10.32 -4.28 17.31
C THR A 156 11.63 -4.13 18.08
N GLY A 157 12.33 -3.01 17.91
CA GLY A 157 13.60 -2.72 18.58
C GLY A 157 14.78 -3.52 18.01
N THR A 158 14.67 -4.01 16.78
CA THR A 158 15.69 -4.82 16.10
C THR A 158 16.59 -4.01 15.17
N CYS A 159 16.36 -2.70 15.01
CA CYS A 159 17.13 -1.84 14.10
C CYS A 159 18.64 -1.82 14.35
N GLN A 160 19.12 -2.08 15.58
CA GLN A 160 20.55 -2.15 15.91
C GLN A 160 21.13 -3.56 15.76
N THR A 161 20.29 -4.59 15.90
CA THR A 161 20.73 -5.99 15.93
C THR A 161 20.60 -6.68 14.58
N GLU A 162 19.71 -6.18 13.72
CA GLU A 162 19.41 -6.77 12.42
C GLU A 162 20.22 -6.06 11.33
N PRO A 163 21.26 -6.69 10.74
CA PRO A 163 22.07 -6.07 9.70
C PRO A 163 21.26 -5.63 8.47
N ALA A 164 20.12 -6.30 8.22
CA ALA A 164 19.22 -5.92 7.13
C ALA A 164 18.71 -4.48 7.25
N PHE A 165 18.56 -3.94 8.47
CA PHE A 165 18.12 -2.55 8.68
C PHE A 165 19.09 -1.55 8.02
N GLY A 166 20.39 -1.68 8.26
CA GLY A 166 21.39 -0.77 7.71
C GLY A 166 21.46 -0.82 6.19
N ARG A 167 21.39 -2.03 5.60
CA ARG A 167 21.36 -2.21 4.15
C ARG A 167 20.10 -1.65 3.51
N ALA A 168 18.94 -1.87 4.13
CA ALA A 168 17.66 -1.34 3.64
C ALA A 168 17.60 0.18 3.74
N MET A 169 18.16 0.77 4.79
CA MET A 169 18.27 2.23 4.91
C MET A 169 19.18 2.81 3.82
N ALA A 170 20.32 2.17 3.53
CA ALA A 170 21.21 2.60 2.45
C ALA A 170 20.50 2.53 1.09
N ALA A 171 19.85 1.41 0.77
CA ALA A 171 19.09 1.24 -0.46
C ALA A 171 17.95 2.27 -0.59
N LEU A 172 17.25 2.56 0.51
CA LEU A 172 16.22 3.61 0.55
C LEU A 172 16.78 4.99 0.22
N LEU A 173 17.92 5.37 0.81
CA LEU A 173 18.57 6.65 0.58
C LEU A 173 19.07 6.81 -0.86
N GLU A 174 19.58 5.72 -1.45
CA GLU A 174 20.03 5.69 -2.84
C GLU A 174 18.89 5.83 -3.86
N ASN A 175 17.66 5.46 -3.48
CA ASN A 175 16.48 5.48 -4.35
C ASN A 175 15.39 6.44 -3.85
N LEU A 176 15.77 7.55 -3.20
CA LEU A 176 14.81 8.53 -2.67
C LEU A 176 13.99 9.23 -3.76
N ASP A 177 14.54 9.32 -4.97
CA ASP A 177 13.88 9.88 -6.15
C ASP A 177 12.63 9.09 -6.57
N ALA A 178 12.54 7.80 -6.22
CA ALA A 178 11.34 6.99 -6.42
C ALA A 178 10.13 7.49 -5.60
N PHE A 179 10.36 8.28 -4.54
CA PHE A 179 9.31 8.76 -3.62
C PHE A 179 8.83 10.17 -3.96
N GLY A 180 8.59 10.44 -5.24
CA GLY A 180 8.26 11.78 -5.75
C GLY A 180 6.85 12.29 -5.44
N THR A 181 5.95 11.48 -4.88
CA THR A 181 4.56 11.90 -4.58
C THR A 181 4.36 12.11 -3.09
N ALA A 182 3.38 12.94 -2.71
CA ALA A 182 3.04 13.15 -1.30
C ALA A 182 2.72 11.83 -0.58
N ALA A 183 2.07 10.89 -1.28
CA ALA A 183 1.68 9.60 -0.73
C ALA A 183 2.87 8.68 -0.47
N THR A 184 3.83 8.61 -1.39
CA THR A 184 5.03 7.77 -1.25
C THR A 184 6.00 8.41 -0.25
N MET A 185 6.18 9.73 -0.29
CA MET A 185 7.00 10.47 0.67
C MET A 185 6.48 10.34 2.11
N ALA A 186 5.15 10.39 2.31
CA ALA A 186 4.55 10.21 3.64
C ALA A 186 4.87 8.84 4.28
N GLN A 187 5.19 7.81 3.48
CA GLN A 187 5.58 6.49 4.00
C GLN A 187 7.05 6.45 4.44
N VAL A 188 7.90 7.27 3.82
CA VAL A 188 9.35 7.30 4.03
C VAL A 188 9.77 8.22 5.16
N LEU A 189 9.13 9.40 5.27
CA LEU A 189 9.51 10.43 6.24
C LEU A 189 9.60 9.93 7.70
N PRO A 190 8.68 9.10 8.22
CA PRO A 190 8.83 8.56 9.57
C PRO A 190 10.14 7.82 9.75
N VAL A 191 10.50 6.96 8.79
CA VAL A 191 11.71 6.12 8.84
C VAL A 191 12.98 6.96 8.76
N LEU A 192 13.01 7.99 7.90
CA LEU A 192 14.13 8.94 7.83
C LEU A 192 14.31 9.71 9.14
N HIS A 193 13.24 9.89 9.91
CA HIS A 193 13.28 10.46 11.25
C HIS A 193 13.51 9.41 12.36
N GLY A 194 13.79 8.16 12.01
CA GLY A 194 13.98 7.07 12.97
C GLY A 194 12.71 6.69 13.74
N ARG A 195 11.54 6.87 13.12
CA ARG A 195 10.21 6.64 13.68
C ARG A 195 9.40 5.64 12.87
N SER A 196 8.37 5.13 13.54
CA SER A 196 7.34 4.26 13.00
C SER A 196 5.94 4.82 13.33
N TYR A 197 4.91 4.25 12.73
CA TYR A 197 3.53 4.59 13.09
C TYR A 197 3.17 4.27 14.56
N LEU A 198 3.97 3.48 15.28
CA LEU A 198 3.76 3.26 16.71
C LEU A 198 4.13 4.47 17.56
N ASP A 199 5.08 5.29 17.11
CA ASP A 199 5.58 6.43 17.88
C ASP A 199 4.49 7.48 18.13
N ILE A 200 3.53 7.60 17.20
CA ILE A 200 2.40 8.54 17.35
C ILE A 200 1.55 8.19 18.58
N ALA A 201 1.56 6.95 19.05
CA ALA A 201 0.76 6.50 20.19
C ALA A 201 1.15 7.23 21.49
N SER A 202 2.42 7.63 21.62
CA SER A 202 3.00 8.34 22.77
C SER A 202 3.64 9.69 22.39
N MET A 203 3.44 10.15 21.16
CA MET A 203 4.01 11.40 20.68
C MET A 203 3.39 12.61 21.41
N HIS A 204 4.26 13.57 21.69
CA HIS A 204 3.94 14.90 22.22
C HIS A 204 4.35 15.93 21.16
N CYS A 205 3.39 16.75 20.73
CA CYS A 205 3.63 17.75 19.71
C CYS A 205 4.34 18.93 20.35
N ARG A 206 5.36 19.41 19.65
CA ARG A 206 6.09 20.63 19.98
C ARG A 206 5.75 21.68 18.93
N GLU A 207 6.03 22.94 19.23
CA GLU A 207 5.99 23.98 18.20
C GLU A 207 6.91 23.57 17.05
N GLU A 208 6.34 23.57 15.84
CA GLU A 208 7.08 23.28 14.62
C GLU A 208 7.77 24.59 14.22
N PRO A 209 9.08 24.57 13.94
CA PRO A 209 9.86 25.78 13.72
C PRO A 209 9.59 26.48 12.37
N ASP A 210 8.63 26.00 11.58
CA ASP A 210 8.20 26.50 10.26
C ASP A 210 9.37 26.75 9.31
N THR A 211 10.26 25.76 9.25
CA THR A 211 11.52 25.86 8.47
C THR A 211 11.36 25.49 7.00
N LEU A 212 10.19 25.00 6.58
CA LEU A 212 9.94 24.57 5.21
C LEU A 212 9.60 25.78 4.33
N THR A 213 10.59 26.25 3.57
CA THR A 213 10.36 27.28 2.54
C THR A 213 10.00 26.62 1.21
N PRO A 214 8.91 27.04 0.55
CA PRO A 214 8.64 26.62 -0.83
C PRO A 214 9.86 26.92 -1.70
N MET A 215 10.36 25.90 -2.40
CA MET A 215 11.35 26.10 -3.45
C MET A 215 10.61 26.39 -4.73
N ASP A 216 10.98 27.50 -5.40
CA ASP A 216 10.59 27.73 -6.79
C ASP A 216 11.33 26.70 -7.65
N MET A 217 10.67 25.56 -7.85
CA MET A 217 11.14 24.54 -8.77
C MET A 217 10.83 25.02 -10.18
N GLU A 218 11.86 25.20 -11.01
CA GLU A 218 11.64 25.32 -12.44
C GLU A 218 10.89 24.06 -12.90
N PRO A 219 9.81 24.21 -13.69
CA PRO A 219 9.13 23.05 -14.23
C PRO A 219 10.17 22.20 -14.98
N PRO A 220 10.16 20.86 -14.82
CA PRO A 220 11.08 20.00 -15.54
C PRO A 220 11.07 20.38 -17.01
N ALA A 221 12.26 20.54 -17.61
CA ALA A 221 12.37 20.87 -19.02
C ALA A 221 11.50 19.88 -19.83
N GLU A 222 10.62 20.43 -20.69
CA GLU A 222 9.81 19.59 -21.57
C GLU A 222 10.74 18.67 -22.33
N VAL A 223 10.60 17.36 -22.13
CA VAL A 223 11.37 16.37 -22.88
C VAL A 223 10.85 16.43 -24.32
N PRO A 224 11.62 16.98 -25.28
CA PRO A 224 11.11 17.18 -26.62
C PRO A 224 10.94 15.81 -27.30
N GLY A 225 9.84 15.64 -28.02
CA GLY A 225 9.61 14.46 -28.86
C GLY A 225 8.39 13.64 -28.47
N ASN A 226 8.12 12.64 -29.31
CA ASN A 226 7.05 11.68 -29.12
C ASN A 226 7.66 10.28 -28.95
N LYS A 227 6.95 9.43 -28.23
CA LYS A 227 7.21 8.00 -28.11
C LYS A 227 5.98 7.23 -28.54
N THR A 228 6.19 6.01 -29.01
CA THR A 228 5.11 5.06 -29.34
C THR A 228 5.20 3.87 -28.40
N VAL A 229 4.10 3.60 -27.71
CA VAL A 229 4.00 2.49 -26.76
C VAL A 229 2.95 1.51 -27.29
N GLN A 230 3.21 0.22 -27.16
CA GLN A 230 2.21 -0.79 -27.48
C GLN A 230 1.30 -0.99 -26.26
N LEU A 231 0.01 -0.66 -26.38
CA LEU A 231 -0.98 -0.88 -25.33
C LEU A 231 -1.76 -2.17 -25.61
N VAL A 232 -1.73 -3.08 -24.65
CA VAL A 232 -2.42 -4.37 -24.71
C VAL A 232 -3.40 -4.48 -23.54
N VAL A 233 -4.62 -4.95 -23.82
CA VAL A 233 -5.59 -5.31 -22.76
C VAL A 233 -5.86 -6.80 -22.85
N GLU A 234 -5.67 -7.50 -21.73
CA GLU A 234 -5.85 -8.93 -21.62
C GLU A 234 -6.91 -9.30 -20.59
N CYS A 235 -7.68 -10.34 -20.90
CA CYS A 235 -8.53 -11.00 -19.94
C CYS A 235 -8.34 -12.53 -20.02
N PRO A 236 -7.41 -13.09 -19.23
CA PRO A 236 -7.16 -14.54 -19.19
C PRO A 236 -8.20 -15.32 -18.36
N LEU A 237 -9.28 -14.67 -17.93
CA LEU A 237 -10.27 -15.30 -17.05
C LEU A 237 -11.24 -16.19 -17.84
N PRO A 238 -11.75 -17.30 -17.26
CA PRO A 238 -12.56 -18.28 -17.99
C PRO A 238 -13.85 -17.73 -18.60
N TRP A 239 -14.35 -16.60 -18.09
CA TRP A 239 -15.59 -15.96 -18.53
C TRP A 239 -15.36 -14.86 -19.57
N CYS A 240 -14.12 -14.61 -19.98
CA CYS A 240 -13.80 -13.71 -21.08
C CYS A 240 -13.84 -14.45 -22.42
N TYR A 241 -14.45 -13.81 -23.41
CA TYR A 241 -14.65 -14.38 -24.75
C TYR A 241 -13.36 -14.41 -25.57
N GLU A 242 -12.47 -13.45 -25.33
CA GLU A 242 -11.17 -13.32 -25.98
C GLU A 242 -10.08 -13.04 -24.94
N LEU A 243 -8.90 -13.64 -25.14
CA LEU A 243 -7.75 -13.45 -24.26
C LEU A 243 -7.17 -12.03 -24.39
N ARG A 244 -7.11 -11.51 -25.62
CA ARG A 244 -6.52 -10.21 -25.96
C ARG A 244 -7.61 -9.33 -26.55
N LEU A 245 -8.09 -8.39 -25.75
CA LEU A 245 -9.26 -7.54 -26.03
C LEU A 245 -8.89 -6.27 -26.79
N TYR A 246 -7.64 -5.84 -26.68
CA TYR A 246 -7.11 -4.66 -27.34
C TYR A 246 -5.61 -4.79 -27.54
N ASP A 247 -5.12 -4.30 -28.68
CA ASP A 247 -3.71 -4.36 -29.06
C ASP A 247 -3.39 -3.27 -30.09
N ARG A 248 -2.95 -2.10 -29.63
CA ARG A 248 -2.66 -0.96 -30.52
C ARG A 248 -1.41 -0.20 -30.11
N PRO A 249 -0.65 0.34 -31.09
CA PRO A 249 0.36 1.34 -30.81
C PRO A 249 -0.32 2.69 -30.51
N VAL A 250 0.15 3.36 -29.46
CA VAL A 250 -0.33 4.66 -29.02
C VAL A 250 0.84 5.64 -28.99
N ALA A 251 0.72 6.72 -29.77
CA ALA A 251 1.72 7.78 -29.82
C ALA A 251 1.41 8.86 -28.77
N VAL A 252 2.40 9.19 -27.94
CA VAL A 252 2.27 10.17 -26.85
C VAL A 252 3.55 11.02 -26.74
N PRO A 253 3.51 12.19 -26.07
CA PRO A 253 4.71 12.93 -25.75
C PRO A 253 5.73 12.08 -24.97
N ALA A 254 7.03 12.36 -25.13
CA ALA A 254 8.10 11.57 -24.51
C ALA A 254 7.96 11.50 -22.96
N ALA A 255 7.50 12.58 -22.34
CA ALA A 255 7.28 12.65 -20.90
C ALA A 255 5.99 11.93 -20.42
N ALA A 256 5.11 11.46 -21.30
CA ALA A 256 3.79 10.93 -20.94
C ALA A 256 3.85 9.77 -19.93
N SER A 257 2.92 9.80 -18.97
CA SER A 257 2.63 8.71 -18.03
C SER A 257 1.78 7.62 -18.68
N LEU A 258 1.59 6.48 -18.00
CA LEU A 258 0.64 5.46 -18.44
C LEU A 258 -0.80 6.00 -18.45
N LEU A 259 -1.18 6.89 -17.53
CA LEU A 259 -2.50 7.54 -17.58
C LEU A 259 -2.69 8.32 -18.88
N ASP A 260 -1.67 9.09 -19.30
CA ASP A 260 -1.71 9.85 -20.56
C ASP A 260 -1.80 8.91 -21.77
N VAL A 261 -1.16 7.73 -21.72
CA VAL A 261 -1.30 6.68 -22.75
C VAL A 261 -2.74 6.17 -22.82
N LEU A 262 -3.42 5.95 -21.68
CA LEU A 262 -4.83 5.52 -21.68
C LEU A 262 -5.76 6.62 -22.22
N GLN A 263 -5.48 7.88 -21.88
CA GLN A 263 -6.24 9.02 -22.41
C GLN A 263 -6.06 9.14 -23.92
N ALA A 264 -4.83 9.08 -24.43
CA ALA A 264 -4.54 9.11 -25.86
C ALA A 264 -5.19 7.93 -26.61
N ALA A 265 -5.21 6.72 -26.01
CA ALA A 265 -5.90 5.57 -26.59
C ALA A 265 -7.42 5.80 -26.67
N ALA A 266 -8.02 6.41 -25.64
CA ALA A 266 -9.44 6.76 -25.63
C ALA A 266 -9.79 7.86 -26.64
N GLU A 267 -8.89 8.81 -26.89
CA GLU A 267 -9.04 9.83 -27.91
C GLU A 267 -8.89 9.27 -29.34
N LEU A 268 -7.95 8.34 -29.53
CA LEU A 268 -7.73 7.66 -30.81
C LEU A 268 -8.92 6.80 -31.23
N GLU A 269 -9.54 6.09 -30.27
CA GLU A 269 -10.70 5.23 -30.51
C GLU A 269 -11.85 5.53 -29.52
N PRO A 270 -12.60 6.63 -29.64
CA PRO A 270 -13.62 7.04 -28.65
C PRO A 270 -14.77 6.03 -28.43
N HIS A 271 -15.02 5.20 -29.43
CA HIS A 271 -16.00 4.11 -29.37
C HIS A 271 -15.37 2.73 -29.11
N GLY A 272 -14.05 2.59 -29.31
CA GLY A 272 -13.31 1.32 -29.22
C GLY A 272 -12.55 1.15 -27.90
N PHE A 273 -12.09 2.24 -27.28
CA PHE A 273 -11.35 2.21 -26.03
C PHE A 273 -11.96 3.16 -25.00
N LYS A 274 -12.35 2.61 -23.84
CA LYS A 274 -12.85 3.38 -22.69
C LYS A 274 -12.28 2.79 -21.41
N PHE A 275 -11.97 3.64 -20.46
CA PHE A 275 -11.52 3.23 -19.14
C PHE A 275 -12.11 4.15 -18.07
N HIS A 276 -12.15 3.67 -16.83
CA HIS A 276 -12.54 4.46 -15.68
C HIS A 276 -11.52 4.26 -14.55
N THR A 277 -11.28 5.35 -13.83
CA THR A 277 -10.45 5.37 -12.64
C THR A 277 -11.27 5.83 -11.43
N GLN A 278 -10.80 5.46 -10.25
CA GLN A 278 -11.27 5.97 -8.98
C GLN A 278 -10.12 6.68 -8.27
N ASP A 279 -10.35 7.87 -7.73
CA ASP A 279 -9.35 8.58 -6.96
C ASP A 279 -9.08 7.89 -5.62
N THR A 280 -7.80 7.70 -5.32
CA THR A 280 -7.33 7.15 -4.05
C THR A 280 -6.23 8.05 -3.47
N PRO A 281 -5.89 7.92 -2.17
CA PRO A 281 -4.75 8.63 -1.60
C PRO A 281 -3.42 8.36 -2.31
N GLN A 282 -3.31 7.24 -3.05
CA GLN A 282 -2.13 6.85 -3.82
C GLN A 282 -2.19 7.32 -5.29
N GLY A 283 -3.27 8.00 -5.70
CA GLY A 283 -3.50 8.41 -7.09
C GLY A 283 -4.66 7.65 -7.76
N PRO A 284 -4.83 7.81 -9.08
CA PRO A 284 -5.94 7.22 -9.82
C PRO A 284 -5.79 5.70 -9.94
N PHE A 285 -6.75 4.96 -9.38
CA PHE A 285 -6.81 3.51 -9.40
C PHE A 285 -7.70 3.02 -10.55
N LEU A 286 -7.19 2.11 -11.38
CA LEU A 286 -7.90 1.60 -12.55
C LEU A 286 -9.02 0.63 -12.15
N THR A 287 -10.28 0.99 -12.44
CA THR A 287 -11.44 0.18 -12.07
C THR A 287 -12.11 -0.51 -13.25
N GLN A 288 -12.04 0.08 -14.44
CA GLN A 288 -12.71 -0.47 -15.62
C GLN A 288 -11.90 -0.20 -16.89
N VAL A 289 -11.86 -1.18 -17.79
CA VAL A 289 -11.26 -1.07 -19.14
C VAL A 289 -12.16 -1.80 -20.13
N LEU A 290 -12.47 -1.19 -21.28
CA LEU A 290 -13.33 -1.76 -22.34
C LEU A 290 -14.70 -2.23 -21.82
N GLY A 291 -15.27 -1.53 -20.85
CA GLY A 291 -16.54 -1.92 -20.22
C GLY A 291 -16.42 -3.02 -19.16
N LEU A 292 -15.27 -3.68 -19.01
CA LEU A 292 -15.03 -4.71 -18.01
C LEU A 292 -14.58 -4.11 -16.68
N GLU A 293 -15.41 -4.27 -15.66
CA GLU A 293 -15.21 -3.72 -14.33
C GLU A 293 -14.51 -4.74 -13.41
N ALA A 294 -13.44 -4.30 -12.78
CA ALA A 294 -12.79 -4.99 -11.68
C ALA A 294 -13.68 -4.94 -10.44
N ARG A 295 -13.98 -6.10 -9.85
CA ARG A 295 -14.90 -6.22 -8.70
C ARG A 295 -14.19 -6.82 -7.51
N GLN A 296 -14.19 -6.08 -6.41
CA GLN A 296 -13.58 -6.51 -5.15
C GLN A 296 -14.27 -7.76 -4.59
N GLU A 297 -15.58 -7.88 -4.73
CA GLU A 297 -16.36 -9.04 -4.27
C GLU A 297 -15.99 -10.32 -5.01
N LYS A 298 -15.53 -10.18 -6.26
CA LYS A 298 -15.05 -11.30 -7.09
C LYS A 298 -13.54 -11.52 -6.97
N ARG A 299 -12.82 -10.59 -6.33
CA ARG A 299 -11.35 -10.56 -6.21
C ARG A 299 -10.67 -10.37 -7.56
N ASN A 300 -11.19 -9.47 -8.39
CA ASN A 300 -10.64 -9.16 -9.72
C ASN A 300 -10.15 -7.71 -9.75
N TYR A 301 -8.96 -7.50 -10.31
CA TYR A 301 -8.31 -6.19 -10.43
C TYR A 301 -7.60 -6.06 -11.77
N TRP A 302 -7.39 -4.82 -12.20
CA TRP A 302 -6.54 -4.53 -13.34
C TRP A 302 -5.08 -4.48 -12.90
N GLN A 303 -4.35 -5.54 -13.22
CA GLN A 303 -2.91 -5.63 -13.02
C GLN A 303 -2.20 -4.86 -14.14
N LEU A 304 -1.27 -3.98 -13.76
CA LEU A 304 -0.44 -3.23 -14.68
C LEU A 304 0.90 -3.96 -14.86
N LEU A 305 1.26 -4.23 -16.10
CA LEU A 305 2.43 -5.03 -16.46
C LEU A 305 3.20 -4.35 -17.59
N THR A 306 4.50 -4.57 -17.63
CA THR A 306 5.32 -4.42 -18.84
C THR A 306 5.68 -5.79 -19.40
N ALA A 307 5.76 -5.91 -20.71
CA ALA A 307 6.07 -7.18 -21.37
C ALA A 307 7.43 -7.74 -20.91
N PRO A 308 7.57 -9.07 -20.79
CA PRO A 308 6.55 -10.07 -21.12
C PRO A 308 5.49 -10.29 -20.02
N ASN A 309 5.80 -10.03 -18.76
CA ASN A 309 4.91 -10.32 -17.62
C ASN A 309 5.36 -9.67 -16.30
N THR A 310 6.07 -8.53 -16.36
CA THR A 310 6.66 -7.90 -15.18
C THR A 310 5.68 -6.90 -14.57
N PRO A 311 5.20 -7.09 -13.32
CA PRO A 311 4.28 -6.14 -12.69
C PRO A 311 4.95 -4.78 -12.49
N LEU A 312 4.21 -3.71 -12.79
CA LEU A 312 4.67 -2.37 -12.50
C LEU A 312 4.68 -2.13 -10.99
N GLN A 313 5.67 -1.38 -10.53
CA GLN A 313 5.78 -0.96 -9.12
C GLN A 313 5.10 0.39 -8.85
N MET A 314 4.60 1.06 -9.90
CA MET A 314 4.01 2.39 -9.86
C MET A 314 2.58 2.36 -10.44
N GLY A 315 1.77 3.35 -10.05
CA GLY A 315 0.41 3.54 -10.57
C GLY A 315 0.36 4.21 -11.94
N LEU A 316 -0.86 4.41 -12.47
CA LEU A 316 -1.10 4.99 -13.79
C LEU A 316 -0.47 6.38 -13.97
N ALA A 317 -0.60 7.24 -12.96
CA ALA A 317 -0.15 8.63 -13.05
C ALA A 317 1.37 8.79 -12.89
N ASP A 318 2.03 7.83 -12.24
CA ASP A 318 3.44 7.94 -11.88
C ASP A 318 4.35 7.22 -12.86
N TYR A 319 3.89 6.08 -13.39
CA TYR A 319 4.69 5.27 -14.29
C TYR A 319 4.85 5.93 -15.67
N ARG A 320 6.10 6.14 -16.11
CA ARG A 320 6.44 6.71 -17.42
C ARG A 320 7.08 5.64 -18.31
N PRO A 321 6.37 5.12 -19.32
CA PRO A 321 6.89 4.07 -20.19
C PRO A 321 8.01 4.59 -21.10
N GLN A 322 8.87 3.67 -21.56
CA GLN A 322 9.90 3.93 -22.56
C GLN A 322 9.35 3.82 -23.99
N ASP A 323 10.08 4.39 -24.96
CA ASP A 323 9.71 4.23 -26.37
C ASP A 323 9.82 2.77 -26.83
N GLY A 324 8.82 2.29 -27.56
CA GLY A 324 8.69 0.90 -28.00
C GLY A 324 8.29 -0.09 -26.89
N GLU A 325 8.07 0.37 -25.65
CA GLU A 325 7.64 -0.49 -24.56
C GLU A 325 6.24 -1.07 -24.81
N THR A 326 5.98 -2.28 -24.30
CA THR A 326 4.65 -2.91 -24.35
C THR A 326 4.05 -2.93 -22.96
N LEU A 327 2.96 -2.17 -22.78
CA LEU A 327 2.20 -2.11 -21.54
C LEU A 327 0.98 -3.00 -21.64
N ILE A 328 0.77 -3.82 -20.61
CA ILE A 328 -0.30 -4.80 -20.56
C ILE A 328 -1.19 -4.47 -19.37
N LEU A 329 -2.48 -4.22 -19.65
CA LEU A 329 -3.54 -4.15 -18.66
C LEU A 329 -4.23 -5.51 -18.60
N ARG A 330 -3.97 -6.28 -17.55
CA ARG A 330 -4.53 -7.63 -17.39
C ARG A 330 -5.59 -7.66 -16.31
N LEU A 331 -6.78 -8.16 -16.63
CA LEU A 331 -7.77 -8.47 -15.60
C LEU A 331 -7.35 -9.75 -14.87
N SER A 332 -6.85 -9.61 -13.66
CA SER A 332 -6.31 -10.70 -12.84
C SER A 332 -7.20 -10.97 -11.63
N GLU A 333 -7.16 -12.20 -11.13
CA GLU A 333 -7.79 -12.60 -9.86
C GLU A 333 -6.74 -12.73 -8.76
N TRP A 334 -7.09 -12.38 -7.51
CA TRP A 334 -6.19 -12.54 -6.35
C TRP A 334 -6.79 -13.38 -5.24
#